data_AF-A0A1Q6ZDU6-F1
#
_entry.id   AF-A0A1Q6ZDU6-F1
#
_cell.length_a   1.000
_cell.length_b   1.000
_cell.length_c   1.000
_cell.angle_alpha   90.00
_cell.angle_beta   90.00
_cell.angle_gamma   90.00
#
_symmetry.space_group_name_H-M   'P 1'
#
loop_
_entity.id
_entity.type
_entity.pdbx_description
1 polymer ?
#
loop_
_entity_poly.entity_id
_entity_poly.type
_entity_poly.pdbx_seq_one_letter_code
_entity_poly.pdbx_strand_id
1 'polypeptide(L)'
;MRTLELAMAPLRVWIAVAVGGCALIALAYLPPRGAAPRGPRFATYSPEPTAARRRAQAVAKEWRETDASLRLLEDRQHVKWDSSRVGPAIIFRGPTLPPTAVRTVEAVADSMWRALGLGETKVRAALVIALERAPGSAPGPIPDQNGVAFLTPDSTDRTTCMAFLPANHFWTAVLLGHPPRHFEPDWLARWFQSGLGPCAYYAAYGTPSRSVRSWLAARNWDVALYLGTHGIAGERFLSVNLLGDPRYSWYWDGIYSLSPSTVACLAGRLDGCRSAVLYGADDDARIAVPEIVRLEQGWWRKQHLLPGERFLGDVARDVGRDRFQSFWTSSLPVDTALAAALRQPVGEWTKQWERRFIQPIRLGAAAPLGATLLALLLAAVAVSAVALAASRRQVR
;
A
#
# COMPACT_ATOMS: atom_id res chain seq x y z
N MET A 1 -7.71 -10.58 69.51
CA MET A 1 -8.14 -10.99 68.15
C MET A 1 -9.10 -10.02 67.44
N ARG A 2 -9.59 -8.91 68.05
CA ARG A 2 -10.52 -7.95 67.39
C ARG A 2 -9.87 -6.73 66.72
N THR A 3 -8.55 -6.56 66.80
CA THR A 3 -7.85 -5.36 66.32
C THR A 3 -7.34 -5.44 64.88
N LEU A 4 -7.29 -6.63 64.27
CA LEU A 4 -6.88 -6.81 62.87
C LEU A 4 -8.05 -6.62 61.86
N GLU A 5 -9.30 -6.84 62.27
CA GLU A 5 -10.46 -6.65 61.38
C GLU A 5 -10.81 -5.16 61.14
N LEU A 6 -10.54 -4.28 62.11
CA LEU A 6 -10.80 -2.84 61.98
C LEU A 6 -9.79 -2.11 61.09
N ALA A 7 -8.58 -2.65 60.91
CA ALA A 7 -7.56 -2.06 60.04
C ALA A 7 -7.75 -2.39 58.54
N MET A 8 -8.52 -3.44 58.21
CA MET A 8 -8.77 -3.86 56.82
C MET A 8 -10.05 -3.28 56.21
N ALA A 9 -11.01 -2.83 57.03
CA ALA A 9 -12.22 -2.16 56.56
C ALA A 9 -11.95 -0.92 55.68
N PRO A 10 -11.01 0.00 56.03
CA PRO A 10 -10.74 1.15 55.17
C PRO A 10 -10.08 0.72 53.85
N LEU A 11 -9.14 -0.23 53.87
CA LEU A 11 -8.42 -0.66 52.66
C LEU A 11 -9.36 -1.28 51.61
N ARG A 12 -10.34 -2.09 52.04
CA ARG A 12 -11.33 -2.69 51.14
C ARG A 12 -12.23 -1.63 50.49
N VAL A 13 -12.63 -0.61 51.24
CA VAL A 13 -13.42 0.51 50.70
C VAL A 13 -12.61 1.30 49.68
N TRP A 14 -11.32 1.54 49.95
CA TRP A 14 -10.45 2.28 49.02
C TRP A 14 -10.12 1.49 47.75
N ILE A 15 -9.92 0.17 47.84
CA ILE A 15 -9.79 -0.70 46.66
C ILE A 15 -11.09 -0.69 45.85
N ALA A 16 -12.25 -0.76 46.51
CA ALA A 16 -13.54 -0.68 45.82
C ALA A 16 -13.76 0.68 45.13
N VAL A 17 -13.32 1.78 45.73
CA VAL A 17 -13.36 3.12 45.13
C VAL A 17 -12.40 3.22 43.94
N ALA A 18 -11.19 2.69 44.04
CA ALA A 18 -10.21 2.69 42.95
C ALA A 18 -10.68 1.82 41.77
N VAL A 19 -11.17 0.61 42.04
CA VAL A 19 -11.76 -0.27 41.03
C VAL A 19 -13.02 0.35 40.42
N GLY A 20 -13.88 0.97 41.23
CA GLY A 20 -15.06 1.70 40.77
C GLY A 20 -14.71 2.91 39.91
N GLY A 21 -13.65 3.65 40.25
CA GLY A 21 -13.13 4.76 39.45
C GLY A 21 -12.57 4.30 38.11
N CYS A 22 -11.76 3.24 38.09
CA CYS A 22 -11.28 2.62 36.85
C CYS A 22 -12.43 2.08 35.99
N ALA A 23 -13.45 1.48 36.61
CA ALA A 23 -14.64 1.00 35.90
C ALA A 23 -15.47 2.16 35.33
N LEU A 24 -15.61 3.28 36.05
CA LEU A 24 -16.30 4.49 35.57
C LEU A 24 -15.54 5.15 34.42
N ILE A 25 -14.20 5.22 34.49
CA ILE A 25 -13.38 5.73 33.39
C ILE A 25 -13.49 4.79 32.18
N ALA A 26 -13.40 3.48 32.39
CA ALA A 26 -13.61 2.50 31.33
C ALA A 26 -15.01 2.63 30.71
N LEU A 27 -16.06 2.83 31.51
CA LEU A 27 -17.43 3.05 31.04
C LEU A 27 -17.62 4.41 30.36
N ALA A 28 -16.88 5.44 30.74
CA ALA A 28 -16.91 6.75 30.08
C ALA A 28 -16.16 6.75 28.73
N TYR A 29 -15.13 5.92 28.61
CA TYR A 29 -14.39 5.69 27.36
C TYR A 29 -15.01 4.61 26.47
N LEU A 30 -15.84 3.73 27.03
CA LEU A 30 -16.69 2.84 26.25
C LEU A 30 -17.82 3.68 25.66
N PRO A 31 -17.94 3.77 24.32
CA PRO A 31 -19.08 4.45 23.73
C PRO A 31 -20.37 3.79 24.24
N PRO A 32 -21.42 4.57 24.60
CA PRO A 32 -22.70 4.00 24.98
C PRO A 32 -23.12 3.00 23.91
N ARG A 33 -23.48 1.77 24.30
CA ARG A 33 -24.03 0.81 23.32
C ARG A 33 -25.20 1.48 22.60
N GLY A 34 -25.04 1.74 21.30
CA GLY A 34 -26.03 2.42 20.47
C GLY A 34 -25.75 3.91 20.18
N ALA A 35 -24.66 4.50 20.69
CA ALA A 35 -24.24 5.82 20.23
C ALA A 35 -23.73 5.71 18.79
N ALA A 36 -24.53 6.18 17.84
CA ALA A 36 -24.08 6.34 16.47
C ALA A 36 -22.80 7.21 16.48
N PRO A 37 -21.71 6.77 15.83
CA PRO A 37 -20.51 7.59 15.74
C PRO A 37 -20.92 8.94 15.17
N ARG A 38 -20.66 10.03 15.90
CA ARG A 38 -20.65 11.37 15.31
C ARG A 38 -19.44 11.42 14.37
N GLY A 39 -19.61 10.79 13.22
CA GLY A 39 -18.66 10.86 12.12
C GLY A 39 -18.52 12.31 11.67
N PRO A 40 -17.40 12.64 10.99
CA PRO A 40 -17.21 13.96 10.40
C PRO A 40 -18.44 14.35 9.57
N ARG A 41 -18.88 15.61 9.70
CA ARG A 41 -20.08 16.20 9.04
C ARG A 41 -20.10 16.12 7.50
N PHE A 42 -19.12 15.48 6.89
CA PHE A 42 -18.97 15.29 5.44
C PHE A 42 -19.08 13.83 4.99
N ALA A 43 -19.40 12.88 5.87
CA ALA A 43 -19.76 11.54 5.43
C ALA A 43 -21.18 11.59 4.84
N THR A 44 -21.29 11.68 3.52
CA THR A 44 -22.51 11.26 2.82
C THR A 44 -22.90 9.89 3.35
N TYR A 45 -24.02 9.82 4.07
CA TYR A 45 -24.56 8.59 4.65
C TYR A 45 -24.94 7.69 3.48
N SER A 46 -23.98 6.91 2.98
CA SER A 46 -24.29 5.84 2.05
C SER A 46 -25.12 4.83 2.84
N PRO A 47 -26.38 4.58 2.46
CA PRO A 47 -27.19 3.60 3.16
C PRO A 47 -26.44 2.27 3.21
N GLU A 48 -26.47 1.61 4.38
CA GLU A 48 -25.82 0.32 4.53
C GLU A 48 -26.31 -0.63 3.43
N PRO A 49 -25.40 -1.30 2.70
CA PRO A 49 -25.80 -2.14 1.60
C PRO A 49 -26.61 -3.34 2.11
N THR A 50 -27.82 -3.48 1.58
CA THR A 50 -28.67 -4.66 1.80
C THR A 50 -27.90 -5.95 1.50
N ALA A 51 -28.30 -7.08 2.08
CA ALA A 51 -27.66 -8.37 1.79
C ALA A 51 -27.67 -8.69 0.28
N ALA A 52 -28.77 -8.38 -0.41
CA ALA A 52 -28.88 -8.50 -1.86
C ALA A 52 -27.87 -7.61 -2.59
N ARG A 53 -27.69 -6.35 -2.17
CA ARG A 53 -26.70 -5.44 -2.76
C ARG A 53 -25.27 -5.93 -2.55
N ARG A 54 -24.93 -6.42 -1.34
CA ARG A 54 -23.60 -7.01 -1.07
C ARG A 54 -23.33 -8.22 -1.95
N ARG A 55 -24.32 -9.10 -2.11
CA ARG A 55 -24.21 -10.26 -3.00
C ARG A 55 -24.02 -9.84 -4.46
N ALA A 56 -24.82 -8.88 -4.95
CA ALA A 56 -24.67 -8.34 -6.30
C ALA A 56 -23.29 -7.68 -6.52
N GLN A 57 -22.79 -6.94 -5.54
CA GLN A 57 -21.44 -6.36 -5.59
C GLN A 57 -20.33 -7.40 -5.60
N ALA A 58 -20.48 -8.48 -4.82
CA ALA A 58 -19.54 -9.60 -4.82
C ALA A 58 -19.49 -10.31 -6.18
N VAL A 59 -20.65 -10.64 -6.75
CA VAL A 59 -20.75 -11.24 -8.09
C VAL A 59 -20.20 -10.29 -9.17
N ALA A 60 -20.51 -9.00 -9.10
CA ALA A 60 -19.97 -8.01 -10.04
C ALA A 60 -18.45 -7.83 -9.89
N LYS A 61 -17.89 -8.00 -8.69
CA LYS A 61 -16.44 -8.01 -8.47
C LYS A 61 -15.82 -9.25 -9.12
N GLU A 62 -16.32 -10.43 -8.81
CA GLU A 62 -15.86 -11.71 -9.38
C GLU A 62 -15.96 -11.73 -10.91
N TRP A 63 -17.05 -11.20 -11.48
CA TRP A 63 -17.20 -11.07 -12.92
C TRP A 63 -16.12 -10.16 -13.52
N ARG A 64 -15.94 -8.94 -13.00
CA ARG A 64 -14.95 -7.98 -13.50
C ARG A 64 -13.54 -8.55 -13.45
N GLU A 65 -13.25 -9.26 -12.37
CA GLU A 65 -12.01 -9.97 -12.17
C GLU A 65 -11.79 -11.03 -13.25
N THR A 66 -12.72 -11.97 -13.40
CA THR A 66 -12.62 -13.06 -14.37
C THR A 66 -12.56 -12.53 -15.81
N ASP A 67 -13.39 -11.56 -16.17
CA ASP A 67 -13.38 -10.89 -17.49
C ASP A 67 -12.05 -10.18 -17.75
N ALA A 68 -11.48 -9.46 -16.78
CA ALA A 68 -10.17 -8.84 -16.94
C ALA A 68 -9.05 -9.87 -17.17
N SER A 69 -9.08 -10.98 -16.44
CA SER A 69 -8.12 -12.09 -16.64
C SER A 69 -8.26 -12.74 -18.00
N LEU A 70 -9.49 -13.06 -18.43
CA LEU A 70 -9.74 -13.67 -19.73
C LEU A 70 -9.22 -12.76 -20.86
N ARG A 71 -9.53 -11.46 -20.77
CA ARG A 71 -9.10 -10.47 -21.75
C ARG A 71 -7.58 -10.34 -21.85
N LEU A 72 -6.88 -10.34 -20.72
CA LEU A 72 -5.42 -10.35 -20.71
C LEU A 72 -4.84 -11.59 -21.41
N LEU A 73 -5.44 -12.75 -21.20
CA LEU A 73 -5.02 -13.99 -21.86
C LEU A 73 -5.32 -13.99 -23.36
N GLU A 74 -6.46 -13.43 -23.78
CA GLU A 74 -6.79 -13.20 -25.19
C GLU A 74 -5.80 -12.23 -25.84
N ASP A 75 -5.47 -11.11 -25.17
CA ASP A 75 -4.50 -10.15 -25.69
C ASP A 75 -3.12 -10.79 -25.89
N ARG A 76 -2.70 -11.68 -24.98
CA ARG A 76 -1.45 -12.44 -25.11
C ARG A 76 -1.41 -13.25 -26.41
N GLN A 77 -2.54 -13.84 -26.81
CA GLN A 77 -2.61 -14.64 -28.04
C GLN A 77 -2.56 -13.77 -29.31
N HIS A 78 -3.02 -12.52 -29.22
CA HIS A 78 -3.13 -11.62 -30.37
C HIS A 78 -2.04 -10.56 -30.45
N VAL A 79 -1.12 -10.52 -29.47
CA VAL A 79 -0.03 -9.54 -29.47
C VAL A 79 0.83 -9.75 -30.72
N LYS A 80 0.90 -8.70 -31.55
CA LYS A 80 1.78 -8.68 -32.71
C LYS A 80 3.04 -7.96 -32.32
N TRP A 81 4.15 -8.67 -32.46
CA TRP A 81 5.45 -8.14 -32.19
C TRP A 81 6.06 -7.55 -33.45
N ASP A 82 6.32 -6.25 -33.44
CA ASP A 82 7.18 -5.63 -34.44
C ASP A 82 8.64 -5.98 -34.13
N SER A 83 9.33 -6.66 -35.05
CA SER A 83 10.75 -7.01 -34.90
C SER A 83 11.67 -5.81 -35.07
N SER A 84 11.20 -4.71 -35.67
CA SER A 84 11.99 -3.49 -35.86
C SER A 84 11.96 -2.57 -34.64
N ARG A 85 11.06 -2.82 -33.69
CA ARG A 85 10.85 -1.97 -32.52
C ARG A 85 11.39 -2.63 -31.26
N VAL A 86 12.23 -1.87 -30.54
CA VAL A 86 12.88 -2.30 -29.28
C VAL A 86 11.98 -2.08 -28.05
N GLY A 87 11.01 -1.17 -28.15
CA GLY A 87 10.07 -0.80 -27.08
C GLY A 87 8.94 -1.82 -26.85
N PRO A 88 8.06 -1.55 -25.87
CA PRO A 88 6.94 -2.43 -25.56
C PRO A 88 5.90 -2.41 -26.70
N ALA A 89 5.27 -3.57 -26.95
CA ALA A 89 4.11 -3.63 -27.85
C ALA A 89 2.92 -2.92 -27.20
N ILE A 90 2.15 -2.16 -27.97
CA ILE A 90 1.01 -1.40 -27.45
C ILE A 90 -0.29 -1.95 -28.06
N ILE A 91 -1.24 -2.28 -27.21
CA ILE A 91 -2.58 -2.76 -27.59
C ILE A 91 -3.59 -1.76 -27.04
N PHE A 92 -4.41 -1.17 -27.92
CA PHE A 92 -5.50 -0.29 -27.50
C PHE A 92 -6.82 -1.06 -27.47
N ARG A 93 -7.55 -0.97 -26.36
CA ARG A 93 -8.92 -1.47 -26.21
C ARG A 93 -9.87 -0.30 -26.03
N GLY A 94 -10.99 -0.30 -26.77
CA GLY A 94 -12.00 0.75 -26.68
C GLY A 94 -12.14 1.54 -27.99
N PRO A 95 -12.48 2.84 -27.93
CA PRO A 95 -12.60 3.68 -29.12
C PRO A 95 -11.33 3.70 -29.97
N THR A 96 -11.51 3.81 -31.29
CA THR A 96 -10.37 3.92 -32.22
C THR A 96 -9.64 5.23 -32.01
N LEU A 97 -8.32 5.16 -31.79
CA LEU A 97 -7.47 6.34 -31.69
C LEU A 97 -7.11 6.90 -33.07
N PRO A 98 -6.99 8.24 -33.22
CA PRO A 98 -6.41 8.84 -34.40
C PRO A 98 -4.97 8.36 -34.63
N PRO A 99 -4.51 8.18 -35.88
CA PRO A 99 -3.13 7.74 -36.17
C PRO A 99 -2.04 8.63 -35.56
N THR A 100 -2.30 9.93 -35.40
CA THR A 100 -1.41 10.87 -34.73
C THR A 100 -1.26 10.58 -33.24
N ALA A 101 -2.36 10.23 -32.57
CA ALA A 101 -2.37 9.84 -31.16
C ALA A 101 -1.62 8.53 -30.93
N VAL A 102 -1.85 7.53 -31.80
CA VAL A 102 -1.13 6.25 -31.76
C VAL A 102 0.38 6.48 -31.84
N ARG A 103 0.86 7.23 -32.84
CA ARG A 103 2.30 7.55 -32.99
C ARG A 103 2.87 8.29 -31.79
N THR A 104 2.10 9.19 -31.18
CA THR A 104 2.52 9.93 -29.98
C THR A 104 2.70 8.99 -28.79
N VAL A 105 1.73 8.10 -28.56
CA VAL A 105 1.79 7.09 -27.51
C VAL A 105 2.98 6.15 -27.70
N GLU A 106 3.20 5.69 -28.93
CA GLU A 106 4.33 4.83 -29.27
C GLU A 106 5.67 5.52 -29.03
N ALA A 107 5.83 6.76 -29.49
CA ALA A 107 7.06 7.54 -29.27
C ALA A 107 7.34 7.78 -27.79
N VAL A 108 6.31 8.06 -26.98
CA VAL A 108 6.46 8.25 -25.54
C VAL A 108 6.81 6.95 -24.83
N ALA A 109 6.19 5.83 -25.22
CA ALA A 109 6.54 4.51 -24.69
C ALA A 109 7.99 4.12 -25.03
N ASP A 110 8.46 4.41 -26.24
CA ASP A 110 9.83 4.13 -26.66
C ASP A 110 10.86 5.03 -25.96
N SER A 111 10.50 6.30 -25.71
CA SER A 111 11.31 7.21 -24.91
C SER A 111 11.43 6.72 -23.47
N MET A 112 10.32 6.34 -22.87
CA MET A 112 10.27 5.77 -21.51
C MET A 112 11.08 4.47 -21.42
N TRP A 113 10.95 3.57 -22.40
CA TRP A 113 11.70 2.31 -22.43
C TRP A 113 13.22 2.56 -22.40
N ARG A 114 13.70 3.51 -23.21
CA ARG A 114 15.10 3.95 -23.22
C ARG A 114 15.50 4.63 -21.92
N ALA A 115 14.65 5.46 -21.34
CA ALA A 115 14.92 6.14 -20.06
C ALA A 115 15.08 5.15 -18.90
N LEU A 116 14.43 3.98 -18.98
CA LEU A 116 14.62 2.87 -18.05
C LEU A 116 15.90 2.06 -18.31
N GLY A 117 16.67 2.38 -19.34
CA GLY A 117 17.83 1.61 -19.78
C GLY A 117 17.46 0.23 -20.33
N LEU A 118 16.23 0.08 -20.84
CA LEU A 118 15.74 -1.15 -21.44
C LEU A 118 16.02 -1.10 -22.94
N GLY A 119 16.77 -2.09 -23.42
CA GLY A 119 17.06 -2.32 -24.84
C GLY A 119 16.30 -3.55 -25.34
N GLU A 120 17.00 -4.41 -26.09
CA GLU A 120 16.52 -5.77 -26.34
C GLU A 120 16.49 -6.56 -25.04
N THR A 121 15.34 -7.17 -24.76
CA THR A 121 15.06 -7.83 -23.48
C THR A 121 14.66 -9.27 -23.70
N LYS A 122 15.06 -10.15 -22.77
CA LYS A 122 14.70 -11.58 -22.82
C LYS A 122 13.19 -11.79 -22.60
N VAL A 123 12.57 -10.91 -21.80
CA VAL A 123 11.12 -10.86 -21.62
C VAL A 123 10.62 -9.57 -22.23
N ARG A 124 9.83 -9.70 -23.30
CA ARG A 124 9.16 -8.62 -23.98
C ARG A 124 7.96 -8.16 -23.17
N ALA A 125 7.80 -6.84 -23.04
CA ALA A 125 6.64 -6.25 -22.39
C ALA A 125 5.59 -5.82 -23.43
N ALA A 126 4.31 -6.03 -23.10
CA ALA A 126 3.19 -5.46 -23.82
C ALA A 126 2.35 -4.58 -22.89
N LEU A 127 1.87 -3.46 -23.40
CA LEU A 127 1.05 -2.49 -22.71
C LEU A 127 -0.35 -2.51 -23.30
N VAL A 128 -1.33 -2.99 -22.55
CA VAL A 128 -2.75 -2.95 -22.92
C VAL A 128 -3.37 -1.70 -22.33
N ILE A 129 -3.67 -0.71 -23.16
CA ILE A 129 -4.32 0.53 -22.75
C ILE A 129 -5.82 0.41 -23.03
N ALA A 130 -6.61 0.33 -21.96
CA ALA A 130 -8.06 0.26 -22.05
C ALA A 130 -8.68 1.65 -21.87
N LEU A 131 -9.13 2.24 -22.97
CA LEU A 131 -9.81 3.52 -22.99
C LEU A 131 -11.20 3.42 -22.35
N GLU A 132 -11.60 4.46 -21.64
CA GLU A 132 -12.92 4.53 -21.03
C GLU A 132 -14.00 4.42 -22.10
N ARG A 133 -15.02 3.60 -21.80
CA ARG A 133 -16.21 3.44 -22.64
C ARG A 133 -17.34 4.31 -22.10
N ALA A 134 -18.20 4.77 -23.01
CA ALA A 134 -19.46 5.40 -22.60
C ALA A 134 -20.28 4.42 -21.72
N PRO A 135 -20.87 4.89 -20.61
CA PRO A 135 -21.72 4.05 -19.77
C PRO A 135 -22.82 3.37 -20.60
N GLY A 136 -23.00 2.05 -20.43
CA GLY A 136 -24.02 1.27 -21.14
C GLY A 136 -23.65 0.78 -22.54
N SER A 137 -22.43 1.06 -23.02
CA SER A 137 -22.02 0.66 -24.39
C SER A 137 -21.69 -0.84 -24.54
N ALA A 138 -21.74 -1.64 -23.47
CA ALA A 138 -21.46 -3.07 -23.50
C ALA A 138 -22.28 -3.81 -22.43
N PRO A 139 -22.70 -5.06 -22.68
CA PRO A 139 -23.35 -5.88 -21.67
C PRO A 139 -22.39 -6.22 -20.52
N GLY A 140 -22.88 -6.16 -19.28
CA GLY A 140 -22.13 -6.52 -18.07
C GLY A 140 -21.87 -5.35 -17.11
N PRO A 141 -21.20 -5.62 -15.97
CA PRO A 141 -20.83 -4.59 -15.01
C PRO A 141 -19.82 -3.60 -15.60
N ILE A 142 -19.90 -2.34 -15.17
CA ILE A 142 -18.94 -1.29 -15.55
C ILE A 142 -17.53 -1.74 -15.16
N PRO A 143 -16.55 -1.75 -16.07
CA PRO A 143 -15.18 -2.16 -15.77
C PRO A 143 -14.59 -1.35 -14.60
N ASP A 144 -13.68 -1.97 -13.85
CA ASP A 144 -12.92 -1.21 -12.86
C ASP A 144 -11.95 -0.27 -13.57
N GLN A 145 -12.25 1.04 -13.54
CA GLN A 145 -11.46 2.05 -14.24
C GLN A 145 -10.12 2.37 -13.55
N ASN A 146 -9.87 1.82 -12.37
CA ASN A 146 -8.64 2.07 -11.60
C ASN A 146 -7.81 0.80 -11.37
N GLY A 147 -8.32 -0.37 -11.74
CA GLY A 147 -7.65 -1.65 -11.54
C GLY A 147 -6.55 -1.90 -12.57
N VAL A 148 -5.29 -1.78 -12.16
CA VAL A 148 -4.14 -2.19 -12.97
C VAL A 148 -3.92 -3.69 -12.77
N ALA A 149 -3.63 -4.40 -13.86
CA ALA A 149 -3.35 -5.84 -13.78
C ALA A 149 -2.13 -6.22 -14.62
N PHE A 150 -1.43 -7.27 -14.22
CA PHE A 150 -0.24 -7.75 -14.89
C PHE A 150 -0.34 -9.25 -15.12
N LEU A 151 -0.04 -9.68 -16.33
CA LEU A 151 0.15 -11.09 -16.67
C LEU A 151 1.66 -11.35 -16.75
N THR A 152 2.19 -12.05 -15.75
CA THR A 152 3.62 -12.35 -15.69
C THR A 152 3.98 -13.57 -16.54
N PRO A 153 5.25 -13.73 -16.95
CA PRO A 153 5.71 -14.93 -17.62
C PRO A 153 5.45 -16.21 -16.80
N ASP A 154 4.98 -17.25 -17.49
CA ASP A 154 4.62 -18.53 -16.90
C ASP A 154 5.26 -19.70 -17.68
N SER A 155 4.85 -20.94 -17.40
CA SER A 155 5.37 -22.11 -18.10
C SER A 155 4.92 -22.21 -19.56
N THR A 156 3.81 -21.56 -19.93
CA THR A 156 3.24 -21.55 -21.28
C THR A 156 3.82 -20.46 -22.16
N ASP A 157 4.16 -19.31 -21.57
CA ASP A 157 4.85 -18.21 -22.23
C ASP A 157 5.88 -17.59 -21.26
N ARG A 158 7.16 -17.89 -21.49
CA ARG A 158 8.28 -17.43 -20.66
C ARG A 158 8.84 -16.08 -21.09
N THR A 159 8.40 -15.55 -22.22
CA THR A 159 9.03 -14.39 -22.87
C THR A 159 8.12 -13.18 -22.94
N THR A 160 6.85 -13.29 -22.54
CA THR A 160 5.90 -12.18 -22.57
C THR A 160 5.45 -11.80 -21.16
N CYS A 161 5.51 -10.51 -20.86
CA CYS A 161 4.81 -9.91 -19.72
C CYS A 161 3.83 -8.85 -20.24
N MET A 162 2.61 -8.82 -19.72
CA MET A 162 1.61 -7.83 -20.14
C MET A 162 1.17 -6.98 -18.97
N ALA A 163 1.08 -5.68 -19.19
CA ALA A 163 0.53 -4.71 -18.24
C ALA A 163 -0.77 -4.13 -18.80
N PHE A 164 -1.87 -4.28 -18.06
CA PHE A 164 -3.18 -3.72 -18.35
C PHE A 164 -3.36 -2.40 -17.59
N LEU A 165 -3.50 -1.31 -18.34
CA LEU A 165 -3.66 0.04 -17.84
C LEU A 165 -5.04 0.56 -18.24
N PRO A 166 -5.99 0.65 -17.29
CA PRO A 166 -7.22 1.36 -17.56
C PRO A 166 -6.94 2.87 -17.64
N ALA A 167 -7.32 3.48 -18.76
CA ALA A 167 -7.35 4.92 -18.92
C ALA A 167 -8.71 5.42 -18.44
N ASN A 168 -8.75 6.06 -17.28
CA ASN A 168 -9.93 6.78 -16.82
C ASN A 168 -10.27 7.97 -17.74
N HIS A 169 -11.31 8.73 -17.41
CA HIS A 169 -11.74 9.89 -18.20
C HIS A 169 -10.60 10.86 -18.55
N PHE A 170 -9.76 11.17 -17.56
CA PHE A 170 -8.62 12.07 -17.72
C PHE A 170 -7.61 11.50 -18.74
N TRP A 171 -7.17 10.26 -18.56
CA TRP A 171 -6.18 9.65 -19.45
C TRP A 171 -6.77 9.38 -20.84
N THR A 172 -8.04 9.01 -20.93
CA THR A 172 -8.73 8.83 -22.21
C THR A 172 -8.78 10.13 -23.00
N ALA A 173 -9.09 11.27 -22.35
CA ALA A 173 -9.07 12.57 -23.00
C ALA A 173 -7.65 12.96 -23.47
N VAL A 174 -6.62 12.74 -22.65
CA VAL A 174 -5.21 12.97 -23.03
C VAL A 174 -4.83 12.13 -24.26
N LEU A 175 -5.16 10.83 -24.25
CA LEU A 175 -4.84 9.91 -25.35
C LEU A 175 -5.61 10.23 -26.63
N LEU A 176 -6.80 10.82 -26.54
CA LEU A 176 -7.56 11.32 -27.69
C LEU A 176 -7.07 12.69 -28.19
N GLY A 177 -6.00 13.24 -27.61
CA GLY A 177 -5.43 14.52 -28.01
C GLY A 177 -6.19 15.72 -27.43
N HIS A 178 -6.90 15.55 -26.31
CA HIS A 178 -7.63 16.61 -25.61
C HIS A 178 -7.09 16.78 -24.19
N PRO A 179 -5.77 17.06 -24.01
CA PRO A 179 -5.19 17.21 -22.69
C PRO A 179 -5.75 18.45 -21.98
N PRO A 180 -5.89 18.42 -20.65
CA PRO A 180 -6.25 19.61 -19.88
C PRO A 180 -5.18 20.69 -19.97
N ARG A 181 -5.55 21.95 -19.73
CA ARG A 181 -4.69 23.15 -19.93
C ARG A 181 -3.34 23.11 -19.17
N HIS A 182 -3.25 22.36 -18.08
CA HIS A 182 -2.03 22.24 -17.25
C HIS A 182 -1.34 20.88 -17.39
N PHE A 183 -1.55 20.21 -18.52
CA PHE A 183 -0.91 18.93 -18.80
C PHE A 183 0.57 19.13 -19.16
N GLU A 184 1.47 18.54 -18.37
CA GLU A 184 2.88 18.50 -18.72
C GLU A 184 3.17 17.28 -19.61
N PRO A 185 3.99 17.41 -20.66
CA PRO A 185 4.31 16.31 -21.57
C PRO A 185 4.84 15.05 -20.87
N ASP A 186 5.61 15.23 -19.79
CA ASP A 186 6.22 14.13 -19.05
C ASP A 186 5.22 13.30 -18.23
N TRP A 187 4.00 13.79 -17.99
CA TRP A 187 2.99 13.04 -17.23
C TRP A 187 2.62 11.73 -17.92
N LEU A 188 2.56 11.72 -19.26
CA LEU A 188 2.26 10.50 -20.00
C LEU A 188 3.37 9.47 -19.84
N ALA A 189 4.64 9.91 -19.92
CA ALA A 189 5.79 9.04 -19.71
C ALA A 189 5.82 8.48 -18.28
N ARG A 190 5.56 9.32 -17.26
CA ARG A 190 5.47 8.88 -15.86
C ARG A 190 4.33 7.89 -15.62
N TRP A 191 3.19 8.09 -16.29
CA TRP A 191 2.05 7.16 -16.20
C TRP A 191 2.38 5.80 -16.81
N PHE A 192 3.01 5.77 -17.99
CA PHE A 192 3.49 4.51 -18.58
C PHE A 192 4.55 3.83 -17.72
N GLN A 193 5.51 4.60 -17.20
CA GLN A 193 6.56 4.04 -16.35
C GLN A 193 5.97 3.39 -15.10
N SER A 194 5.01 4.07 -14.46
CA SER A 194 4.30 3.54 -13.31
C SER A 194 3.42 2.34 -13.70
N GLY A 195 2.82 2.38 -14.89
CA GLY A 195 1.93 1.33 -15.37
C GLY A 195 2.63 0.07 -15.85
N LEU A 196 3.94 0.07 -16.11
CA LEU A 196 4.68 -1.15 -16.49
C LEU A 196 4.78 -2.16 -15.34
N GLY A 197 4.84 -1.71 -14.08
CA GLY A 197 4.74 -2.61 -12.95
C GLY A 197 5.84 -3.69 -12.90
N PRO A 198 5.46 -4.92 -12.51
CA PRO A 198 6.28 -6.13 -12.62
C PRO A 198 6.95 -6.32 -13.98
N CYS A 199 6.31 -5.92 -15.09
CA CYS A 199 6.85 -6.15 -16.43
C CYS A 199 8.14 -5.39 -16.70
N ALA A 200 8.35 -4.23 -16.06
CA ALA A 200 9.62 -3.53 -16.15
C ALA A 200 10.77 -4.36 -15.52
N TYR A 201 10.52 -5.01 -14.38
CA TYR A 201 11.51 -5.87 -13.72
C TYR A 201 11.82 -7.12 -14.53
N TYR A 202 10.80 -7.78 -15.08
CA TYR A 202 11.00 -8.93 -15.97
C TYR A 202 11.80 -8.55 -17.23
N ALA A 203 11.51 -7.39 -17.82
CA ALA A 203 12.25 -6.90 -18.97
C ALA A 203 13.73 -6.60 -18.61
N ALA A 204 13.97 -5.95 -17.47
CA ALA A 204 15.30 -5.55 -17.03
C ALA A 204 16.20 -6.71 -16.56
N TYR A 205 15.62 -7.64 -15.79
CA TYR A 205 16.37 -8.66 -15.02
C TYR A 205 15.97 -10.10 -15.34
N GLY A 206 14.98 -10.31 -16.20
CA GLY A 206 14.46 -11.63 -16.55
C GLY A 206 13.56 -12.23 -15.46
N THR A 207 13.40 -13.55 -15.48
CA THR A 207 12.57 -14.26 -14.50
C THR A 207 13.26 -14.33 -13.12
N PRO A 208 12.61 -13.89 -12.04
CA PRO A 208 13.15 -14.02 -10.69
C PRO A 208 13.29 -15.49 -10.29
N SER A 209 14.14 -15.75 -9.29
CA SER A 209 14.22 -17.08 -8.67
C SER A 209 12.88 -17.47 -8.02
N ARG A 210 12.71 -18.76 -7.73
CA ARG A 210 11.48 -19.26 -7.07
C ARG A 210 11.21 -18.53 -5.74
N SER A 211 12.24 -18.33 -4.93
CA SER A 211 12.12 -17.67 -3.61
C SER A 211 11.69 -16.21 -3.76
N VAL A 212 12.34 -15.46 -4.66
CA VAL A 212 11.98 -14.05 -4.91
C VAL A 212 10.59 -13.94 -5.51
N ARG A 213 10.24 -14.81 -6.47
CA ARG A 213 8.91 -14.82 -7.10
C ARG A 213 7.81 -15.13 -6.09
N SER A 214 7.99 -16.13 -5.24
CA SER A 214 7.00 -16.52 -4.22
C SER A 214 6.77 -15.39 -3.22
N TRP A 215 7.84 -14.74 -2.76
CA TRP A 215 7.76 -13.56 -1.91
C TRP A 215 7.02 -12.39 -2.58
N LEU A 216 7.32 -12.08 -3.85
CA LEU A 216 6.62 -11.03 -4.59
C LEU A 216 5.14 -11.36 -4.79
N ALA A 217 4.81 -12.61 -5.09
CA ALA A 217 3.44 -13.08 -5.23
C ALA A 217 2.65 -12.97 -3.91
N ALA A 218 3.25 -13.37 -2.78
CA ALA A 218 2.65 -13.27 -1.45
C ALA A 218 2.28 -11.83 -1.07
N ARG A 219 3.04 -10.87 -1.60
CA ARG A 219 2.89 -9.43 -1.39
C ARG A 219 2.10 -8.71 -2.48
N ASN A 220 1.61 -9.43 -3.49
CA ASN A 220 0.98 -8.86 -4.68
C ASN A 220 1.85 -7.76 -5.32
N TRP A 221 3.17 -7.99 -5.32
CA TRP A 221 4.20 -7.12 -5.88
C TRP A 221 4.30 -5.71 -5.27
N ASP A 222 3.78 -5.48 -4.07
CA ASP A 222 3.75 -4.16 -3.42
C ASP A 222 5.12 -3.48 -3.23
N VAL A 223 6.24 -4.21 -3.36
CA VAL A 223 7.63 -3.69 -3.27
C VAL A 223 8.31 -3.50 -4.63
N ALA A 224 7.65 -3.88 -5.71
CA ALA A 224 8.23 -4.06 -7.04
C ALA A 224 7.28 -3.60 -8.15
N LEU A 225 6.64 -2.45 -7.96
CA LEU A 225 5.75 -1.88 -8.97
C LEU A 225 6.48 -0.86 -9.84
N TYR A 226 7.41 -0.08 -9.31
CA TYR A 226 8.05 1.00 -10.08
C TYR A 226 9.54 0.81 -10.21
N LEU A 227 9.98 0.47 -11.43
CA LEU A 227 11.37 0.51 -11.82
C LEU A 227 11.74 1.95 -12.26
N GLY A 228 12.68 2.60 -11.55
CA GLY A 228 13.21 3.93 -11.91
C GLY A 228 13.13 4.98 -10.78
N THR A 229 13.26 6.27 -11.13
CA THR A 229 13.39 7.38 -10.16
C THR A 229 12.05 7.91 -9.65
N HIS A 230 10.97 7.70 -10.40
CA HIS A 230 9.65 8.21 -10.10
C HIS A 230 8.68 7.04 -9.86
N GLY A 231 8.34 6.81 -8.61
CA GLY A 231 7.09 6.12 -8.28
C GLY A 231 5.93 7.11 -8.26
N ILE A 232 4.68 6.65 -8.14
CA ILE A 232 3.54 7.55 -7.87
C ILE A 232 3.80 8.39 -6.60
N ALA A 233 4.59 7.87 -5.64
CA ALA A 233 5.02 8.62 -4.47
C ALA A 233 6.06 9.73 -4.72
N GLY A 234 6.65 9.85 -5.92
CA GLY A 234 7.68 10.85 -6.23
C GLY A 234 7.16 12.28 -6.37
N GLU A 235 5.88 12.49 -6.65
CA GLU A 235 5.33 13.85 -6.85
C GLU A 235 3.94 14.11 -6.25
N ARG A 236 3.16 13.07 -5.87
CA ARG A 236 1.74 13.28 -5.54
C ARG A 236 1.18 12.54 -4.32
N PHE A 237 1.96 11.73 -3.61
CA PHE A 237 1.50 11.21 -2.32
C PHE A 237 1.61 12.27 -1.22
N LEU A 238 0.81 13.33 -1.34
CA LEU A 238 0.44 14.23 -0.24
C LEU A 238 0.05 13.42 1.00
N SER A 239 -0.54 12.22 0.83
CA SER A 239 -0.95 11.40 1.97
C SER A 239 0.18 10.84 2.82
N VAL A 240 1.41 10.69 2.33
CA VAL A 240 2.50 10.18 3.18
C VAL A 240 3.04 11.28 4.10
N ASN A 241 3.21 12.50 3.58
CA ASN A 241 3.50 13.68 4.42
C ASN A 241 2.34 13.97 5.40
N LEU A 242 1.09 13.75 4.99
CA LEU A 242 -0.07 13.90 5.87
C LEU A 242 -0.19 12.76 6.90
N LEU A 243 0.22 11.52 6.58
CA LEU A 243 0.36 10.41 7.52
C LEU A 243 1.46 10.67 8.57
N GLY A 244 2.36 11.61 8.30
CA GLY A 244 3.41 12.07 9.20
C GLY A 244 3.06 13.32 10.01
N ASP A 245 1.93 13.98 9.73
CA ASP A 245 1.57 15.26 10.38
C ASP A 245 0.52 15.08 11.48
N PRO A 246 0.91 15.12 12.77
CA PRO A 246 0.02 14.90 13.90
C PRO A 246 -1.04 16.02 14.05
N ARG A 247 -0.97 17.10 13.27
CA ARG A 247 -1.97 18.19 13.29
C ARG A 247 -3.31 17.77 12.69
N TYR A 248 -3.36 16.70 11.89
CA TYR A 248 -4.61 16.22 11.30
C TYR A 248 -5.29 15.22 12.22
N SER A 249 -6.60 15.39 12.43
CA SER A 249 -7.41 14.54 13.32
C SER A 249 -7.44 13.06 12.92
N TRP A 250 -7.16 12.75 11.66
CA TRP A 250 -7.16 11.41 11.08
C TRP A 250 -5.76 10.77 11.02
N TYR A 251 -4.73 11.44 11.53
CA TYR A 251 -3.34 10.97 11.57
C TYR A 251 -3.24 9.56 12.17
N TRP A 252 -3.84 9.37 13.35
CA TRP A 252 -3.82 8.09 14.05
C TRP A 252 -4.65 7.02 13.34
N ASP A 253 -5.79 7.37 12.74
CA ASP A 253 -6.59 6.43 11.94
C ASP A 253 -5.78 5.89 10.76
N GLY A 254 -4.97 6.76 10.13
CA GLY A 254 -4.04 6.37 9.07
C GLY A 254 -2.96 5.41 9.57
N ILE A 255 -2.27 5.76 10.66
CA ILE A 255 -1.21 4.92 11.25
C ILE A 255 -1.74 3.58 11.73
N TYR A 256 -2.87 3.56 12.43
CA TYR A 256 -3.47 2.33 12.98
C TYR A 256 -4.12 1.44 11.91
N SER A 257 -4.30 1.95 10.69
CA SER A 257 -4.70 1.12 9.55
C SER A 257 -3.56 0.29 8.95
N LEU A 258 -2.30 0.61 9.29
CA LEU A 258 -1.11 -0.08 8.80
C LEU A 258 -0.80 -1.33 9.64
N SER A 259 -0.02 -2.25 9.07
CA SER A 259 0.41 -3.45 9.79
C SER A 259 1.36 -3.09 10.96
N PRO A 260 1.39 -3.89 12.05
CA PRO A 260 2.28 -3.62 13.18
C PRO A 260 3.77 -3.51 12.82
N SER A 261 4.24 -4.30 11.84
CA SER A 261 5.62 -4.22 11.35
C SER A 261 5.89 -2.91 10.60
N THR A 262 4.93 -2.43 9.81
CA THR A 262 5.01 -1.12 9.14
C THR A 262 5.11 0.00 10.16
N VAL A 263 4.22 0.00 11.15
CA VAL A 263 4.22 0.99 12.24
C VAL A 263 5.52 0.95 13.04
N ALA A 264 6.05 -0.24 13.32
CA ALA A 264 7.35 -0.40 13.97
C ALA A 264 8.52 0.14 13.10
N CYS A 265 8.48 -0.05 11.77
CA CYS A 265 9.49 0.51 10.87
C CYS A 265 9.46 2.03 10.85
N LEU A 266 8.25 2.62 10.72
CA LEU A 266 8.03 4.07 10.77
C LEU A 266 8.55 4.68 12.09
N ALA A 267 8.54 3.91 13.18
CA ALA A 267 9.12 4.31 14.47
C ALA A 267 10.64 4.13 14.55
N GLY A 268 11.29 3.71 13.47
CA GLY A 268 12.72 3.50 13.35
C GLY A 268 13.24 2.22 14.01
N ARG A 269 12.38 1.22 14.26
CA ARG A 269 12.78 -0.09 14.82
C ARG A 269 13.28 -1.01 13.70
N LEU A 270 14.51 -1.50 13.84
CA LEU A 270 15.18 -2.32 12.81
C LEU A 270 14.43 -3.61 12.49
N ASP A 271 13.95 -4.33 13.53
CA ASP A 271 13.17 -5.56 13.34
C ASP A 271 11.85 -5.29 12.64
N GLY A 272 11.19 -4.17 12.97
CA GLY A 272 9.97 -3.72 12.31
C GLY A 272 10.20 -3.50 10.82
N CYS A 273 11.28 -2.81 10.46
CA CYS A 273 11.67 -2.60 9.06
C CYS A 273 12.01 -3.89 8.32
N ARG A 274 12.77 -4.79 8.96
CA ARG A 274 13.08 -6.11 8.38
C ARG A 274 11.80 -6.90 8.13
N SER A 275 10.93 -7.03 9.13
CA SER A 275 9.65 -7.75 9.00
C SER A 275 8.71 -7.11 7.97
N ALA A 276 8.70 -5.79 7.86
CA ALA A 276 7.89 -5.08 6.87
C ALA A 276 8.30 -5.40 5.42
N VAL A 277 9.60 -5.50 5.14
CA VAL A 277 10.14 -5.93 3.83
C VAL A 277 9.89 -7.42 3.58
N LEU A 278 10.13 -8.25 4.59
CA LEU A 278 10.12 -9.70 4.44
C LEU A 278 8.75 -10.35 4.67
N TYR A 279 7.69 -9.57 4.83
CA TYR A 279 6.34 -10.12 4.92
C TYR A 279 6.07 -11.04 3.72
N GLY A 280 5.63 -12.27 3.99
CA GLY A 280 5.39 -13.32 2.98
C GLY A 280 6.65 -13.99 2.42
N ALA A 281 7.85 -13.73 2.93
CA ALA A 281 9.09 -14.31 2.40
C ALA A 281 9.31 -15.78 2.80
N ASP A 282 8.77 -16.19 3.94
CA ASP A 282 8.86 -17.58 4.45
C ASP A 282 7.69 -18.45 3.97
N ASP A 283 6.68 -17.84 3.36
CA ASP A 283 5.53 -18.55 2.80
C ASP A 283 5.94 -19.15 1.45
N ASP A 284 5.78 -20.47 1.26
CA ASP A 284 5.79 -21.08 -0.09
C ASP A 284 4.45 -20.78 -0.74
N ALA A 285 4.24 -19.50 -1.07
CA ALA A 285 3.02 -19.03 -1.69
C ALA A 285 2.81 -19.80 -2.99
N ARG A 286 1.65 -20.45 -3.11
CA ARG A 286 1.25 -21.10 -4.36
C ARG A 286 1.06 -20.02 -5.41
N ILE A 287 2.02 -19.92 -6.31
CA ILE A 287 1.93 -19.04 -7.47
C ILE A 287 0.88 -19.63 -8.41
N ALA A 288 -0.23 -18.92 -8.61
CA ALA A 288 -1.23 -19.31 -9.58
C ALA A 288 -0.61 -19.35 -10.98
N VAL A 289 -1.04 -20.29 -11.82
CA VAL A 289 -0.61 -20.37 -13.23
C VAL A 289 -1.86 -20.28 -14.10
N PRO A 290 -2.01 -19.23 -14.94
CA PRO A 290 -1.12 -18.06 -15.09
C PRO A 290 -1.10 -17.15 -13.85
N GLU A 291 0.04 -16.51 -13.56
CA GLU A 291 0.16 -15.56 -12.45
C GLU A 291 -0.30 -14.18 -12.93
N ILE A 292 -1.48 -13.78 -12.44
CA ILE A 292 -2.10 -12.49 -12.70
C ILE A 292 -2.07 -11.65 -11.43
N VAL A 293 -1.24 -10.62 -11.44
CA VAL A 293 -1.08 -9.66 -10.34
C VAL A 293 -2.10 -8.55 -10.54
N ARG A 294 -2.88 -8.19 -9.51
CA ARG A 294 -3.92 -7.16 -9.62
C ARG A 294 -3.83 -6.13 -8.53
N LEU A 295 -3.77 -4.86 -8.92
CA LEU A 295 -3.78 -3.74 -8.00
C LEU A 295 -5.22 -3.22 -7.90
N GLU A 296 -5.90 -3.61 -6.83
CA GLU A 296 -7.25 -3.12 -6.53
C GLU A 296 -7.24 -1.63 -6.17
N GLN A 297 -8.38 -0.95 -6.31
CA GLN A 297 -8.56 0.39 -5.76
C GLN A 297 -8.25 0.40 -4.25
N GLY A 298 -7.38 1.32 -3.81
CA GLY A 298 -6.95 1.40 -2.41
C GLY A 298 -5.79 0.47 -2.04
N TRP A 299 -5.16 -0.21 -3.01
CA TRP A 299 -4.02 -1.11 -2.77
C TRP A 299 -2.91 -0.48 -1.92
N TRP A 300 -2.67 0.83 -2.06
CA TRP A 300 -1.67 1.56 -1.28
C TRP A 300 -1.92 1.49 0.24
N ARG A 301 -3.17 1.28 0.68
CA ARG A 301 -3.51 1.09 2.10
C ARG A 301 -3.10 -0.29 2.66
N LYS A 302 -2.83 -1.24 1.77
CA LYS A 302 -2.41 -2.61 2.11
C LYS A 302 -0.90 -2.79 2.02
N GLN A 303 -0.14 -1.74 1.73
CA GLN A 303 1.31 -1.83 1.65
C GLN A 303 1.91 -2.10 3.03
N HIS A 304 2.94 -2.95 3.08
CA HIS A 304 3.67 -3.17 4.33
C HIS A 304 4.84 -2.19 4.52
N LEU A 305 5.18 -1.40 3.50
CA LEU A 305 6.20 -0.34 3.54
C LEU A 305 5.65 0.92 2.87
N LEU A 306 6.10 2.09 3.30
CA LEU A 306 5.69 3.36 2.70
C LEU A 306 6.92 4.19 2.34
N PRO A 307 7.14 4.55 1.06
CA PRO A 307 6.43 4.14 -0.16
C PRO A 307 6.91 2.78 -0.70
N GLY A 308 6.24 1.67 -0.36
CA GLY A 308 6.72 0.32 -0.66
C GLY A 308 6.90 0.06 -2.15
N GLU A 309 6.05 0.63 -2.99
CA GLU A 309 5.93 0.31 -4.40
C GLU A 309 7.17 0.62 -5.27
N ARG A 310 8.06 1.46 -4.76
CA ARG A 310 9.34 1.81 -5.38
C ARG A 310 10.55 1.15 -4.70
N PHE A 311 10.35 0.40 -3.62
CA PHE A 311 11.42 -0.15 -2.78
C PHE A 311 12.48 -0.89 -3.59
N LEU A 312 12.10 -1.91 -4.38
CA LEU A 312 13.08 -2.64 -5.20
C LEU A 312 13.64 -1.80 -6.36
N GLY A 313 12.90 -0.79 -6.84
CA GLY A 313 13.42 0.15 -7.82
C GLY A 313 14.53 1.03 -7.24
N ASP A 314 14.39 1.42 -5.97
CA ASP A 314 15.42 2.12 -5.21
C ASP A 314 16.60 1.21 -4.87
N VAL A 315 16.36 -0.03 -4.46
CA VAL A 315 17.42 -1.02 -4.25
C VAL A 315 18.22 -1.20 -5.54
N ALA A 316 17.56 -1.47 -6.66
CA ALA A 316 18.20 -1.69 -7.96
C ALA A 316 19.13 -0.54 -8.38
N ARG A 317 18.71 0.70 -8.11
CA ARG A 317 19.51 1.90 -8.38
C ARG A 317 20.70 2.02 -7.44
N ASP A 318 20.46 1.86 -6.14
CA ASP A 318 21.45 2.13 -5.11
C ASP A 318 22.56 1.05 -5.12
N VAL A 319 22.22 -0.21 -5.43
CA VAL A 319 23.19 -1.32 -5.49
C VAL A 319 23.79 -1.57 -6.87
N GLY A 320 23.16 -1.03 -7.92
CA GLY A 320 23.53 -1.24 -9.31
C GLY A 320 22.99 -2.55 -9.92
N ARG A 321 23.04 -2.63 -11.25
CA ARG A 321 22.42 -3.70 -12.05
C ARG A 321 22.91 -5.09 -11.65
N ASP A 322 24.22 -5.30 -11.55
CA ASP A 322 24.81 -6.64 -11.35
C ASP A 322 24.48 -7.23 -9.98
N ARG A 323 24.52 -6.40 -8.93
CA ARG A 323 24.18 -6.82 -7.57
C ARG A 323 22.68 -7.07 -7.44
N PHE A 324 21.85 -6.22 -8.04
CA PHE A 324 20.41 -6.45 -8.05
C PHE A 324 20.06 -7.72 -8.82
N GLN A 325 20.68 -7.95 -9.99
CA GLN A 325 20.52 -9.19 -10.76
C GLN A 325 20.90 -10.41 -9.91
N SER A 326 22.01 -10.33 -9.17
CA SER A 326 22.46 -11.42 -8.29
C SER A 326 21.42 -11.75 -7.21
N PHE A 327 20.78 -10.73 -6.62
CA PHE A 327 19.64 -10.91 -5.72
C PHE A 327 18.43 -11.51 -6.44
N TRP A 328 18.04 -10.94 -7.59
CA TRP A 328 16.85 -11.28 -8.35
C TRP A 328 16.80 -12.77 -8.73
N THR A 329 17.96 -13.32 -9.10
CA THR A 329 18.11 -14.73 -9.49
C THR A 329 18.66 -15.62 -8.38
N SER A 330 18.82 -15.11 -7.15
CA SER A 330 19.40 -15.87 -6.04
C SER A 330 18.48 -17.01 -5.59
N SER A 331 19.04 -18.20 -5.35
CA SER A 331 18.33 -19.31 -4.71
C SER A 331 18.29 -19.21 -3.18
N LEU A 332 19.01 -18.26 -2.59
CA LEU A 332 19.03 -18.05 -1.15
C LEU A 332 17.68 -17.48 -0.64
N PRO A 333 17.39 -17.59 0.67
CA PRO A 333 16.28 -16.87 1.28
C PRO A 333 16.34 -15.37 0.97
N VAL A 334 15.18 -14.73 0.78
CA VAL A 334 15.08 -13.33 0.34
C VAL A 334 15.87 -12.39 1.25
N ASP A 335 15.80 -12.58 2.57
CA ASP A 335 16.56 -11.79 3.54
C ASP A 335 18.07 -11.85 3.27
N THR A 336 18.61 -13.07 3.15
CA THR A 336 20.02 -13.31 2.90
C THR A 336 20.45 -12.76 1.54
N ALA A 337 19.67 -13.01 0.49
CA ALA A 337 19.96 -12.53 -0.85
C ALA A 337 19.95 -11.01 -0.93
N LEU A 338 18.95 -10.37 -0.30
CA LEU A 338 18.81 -8.92 -0.27
C LEU A 338 19.90 -8.28 0.60
N ALA A 339 20.21 -8.83 1.78
CA ALA A 339 21.32 -8.37 2.61
C ALA A 339 22.67 -8.44 1.87
N ALA A 340 22.91 -9.52 1.12
CA ALA A 340 24.10 -9.66 0.29
C ALA A 340 24.15 -8.61 -0.84
N ALA A 341 23.03 -8.36 -1.53
CA ALA A 341 22.93 -7.32 -2.54
C ALA A 341 22.99 -5.89 -1.97
N LEU A 342 22.63 -5.69 -0.70
CA LEU A 342 22.72 -4.40 -0.01
C LEU A 342 24.09 -4.18 0.66
N ARG A 343 24.84 -5.25 0.98
CA ARG A 343 26.07 -5.22 1.81
C ARG A 343 25.82 -4.72 3.24
N GLN A 344 24.58 -4.78 3.69
CA GLN A 344 24.17 -4.46 5.05
C GLN A 344 22.84 -5.14 5.40
N PRO A 345 22.47 -5.26 6.68
CA PRO A 345 21.21 -5.87 7.09
C PRO A 345 19.99 -5.16 6.45
N VAL A 346 18.99 -5.94 6.03
CA VAL A 346 17.79 -5.41 5.36
C VAL A 346 17.07 -4.37 6.21
N GLY A 347 16.95 -4.60 7.53
CA GLY A 347 16.30 -3.67 8.45
C GLY A 347 17.04 -2.32 8.56
N GLU A 348 18.37 -2.32 8.53
CA GLU A 348 19.18 -1.10 8.58
C GLU A 348 19.06 -0.27 7.31
N TRP A 349 19.17 -0.91 6.14
CA TRP A 349 18.97 -0.22 4.86
C TRP A 349 17.57 0.35 4.75
N THR A 350 16.56 -0.44 5.11
CA THR A 350 15.16 -0.03 5.00
C THR A 350 14.83 1.16 5.89
N LYS A 351 15.34 1.18 7.12
CA LYS A 351 15.20 2.34 8.02
C LYS A 351 15.83 3.60 7.42
N GLN A 352 17.01 3.49 6.80
CA GLN A 352 17.67 4.63 6.15
C GLN A 352 16.89 5.08 4.91
N TRP A 353 16.40 4.12 4.12
CA TRP A 353 15.58 4.37 2.94
C TRP A 353 14.27 5.08 3.28
N GLU A 354 13.52 4.60 4.28
CA GLU A 354 12.20 5.14 4.66
C GLU A 354 12.31 6.59 5.17
N ARG A 355 13.40 6.90 5.88
CA ARG A 355 13.72 8.26 6.37
C ARG A 355 13.90 9.29 5.27
N ARG A 356 14.12 8.88 4.01
CA ARG A 356 14.14 9.80 2.86
C ARG A 356 12.77 10.41 2.55
N PHE A 357 11.70 9.76 3.03
CA PHE A 357 10.32 10.11 2.66
C PHE A 357 9.48 10.51 3.88
N ILE A 358 9.72 9.89 5.05
CA ILE A 358 8.87 10.05 6.23
C ILE A 358 9.72 10.36 7.45
N GLN A 359 9.28 11.35 8.24
CA GLN A 359 9.86 11.60 9.56
C GLN A 359 9.47 10.48 10.53
N PRO A 360 10.39 10.01 11.40
CA PRO A 360 10.08 8.94 12.33
C PRO A 360 8.89 9.27 13.25
N ILE A 361 7.93 8.35 13.34
CA ILE A 361 6.81 8.50 14.26
C ILE A 361 7.27 8.16 15.69
N ARG A 362 6.82 8.94 16.67
CA ARG A 362 7.17 8.70 18.07
C ARG A 362 6.21 7.68 18.68
N LEU A 363 6.57 6.40 18.58
CA LEU A 363 5.88 5.34 19.33
C LEU A 363 6.53 5.18 20.70
N GLY A 364 5.99 5.87 21.70
CA GLY A 364 6.38 5.72 23.10
C GLY A 364 5.18 5.44 23.98
N ALA A 365 5.32 4.49 24.92
CA ALA A 365 4.38 4.27 26.02
C ALA A 365 4.40 5.41 27.07
N ALA A 366 5.30 6.38 26.92
CA ALA A 366 5.35 7.52 27.81
C ALA A 366 4.19 8.45 27.45
N ALA A 367 3.10 8.38 28.21
CA ALA A 367 2.23 9.53 28.38
C ALA A 367 3.15 10.75 28.59
N PRO A 368 2.93 11.87 27.86
CA PRO A 368 3.80 13.03 27.98
C PRO A 368 3.96 13.32 29.47
N LEU A 369 5.18 13.52 29.95
CA LEU A 369 5.46 13.65 31.39
C LEU A 369 4.51 14.64 32.08
N GLY A 370 4.10 15.69 31.36
CA GLY A 370 3.07 16.63 31.78
C GLY A 370 1.69 16.01 32.03
N ALA A 371 1.21 15.10 31.19
CA ALA A 371 -0.05 14.37 31.42
C ALA A 371 0.06 13.40 32.60
N THR A 372 1.21 12.74 32.76
CA THR A 372 1.46 11.86 33.92
C THR A 372 1.55 12.66 35.21
N LEU A 373 2.26 13.78 35.22
CA LEU A 373 2.34 14.73 36.34
C LEU A 373 0.98 15.34 36.66
N LEU A 374 0.20 15.70 35.65
CA LEU A 374 -1.16 16.22 35.82
C LEU A 374 -2.08 15.15 36.41
N ALA A 375 -2.01 13.92 35.94
CA ALA A 375 -2.78 12.81 36.48
C ALA A 375 -2.40 12.52 37.95
N LEU A 376 -1.10 12.55 38.27
CA LEU A 376 -0.60 12.40 39.64
C LEU A 376 -1.03 13.58 40.54
N LEU A 377 -0.99 14.81 40.04
CA LEU A 377 -1.47 16.00 40.75
C LEU A 377 -2.97 15.92 41.02
N LEU A 378 -3.77 15.56 40.02
CA LEU A 378 -5.21 15.38 40.16
C LEU A 378 -5.54 14.26 41.17
N ALA A 379 -4.79 13.16 41.13
CA ALA A 379 -4.92 12.09 42.12
C ALA A 379 -4.55 12.57 43.53
N ALA A 380 -3.45 13.32 43.69
CA ALA A 380 -3.03 13.87 44.97
C ALA A 380 -4.05 14.89 45.53
N VAL A 381 -4.62 15.75 44.68
CA VAL A 381 -5.67 16.71 45.05
C VAL A 381 -6.94 15.96 45.48
N ALA A 382 -7.35 14.93 44.74
CA ALA A 382 -8.51 14.11 45.10
C ALA A 382 -8.32 13.42 46.46
N VAL A 383 -7.16 12.80 46.69
CA VAL A 383 -6.83 12.16 47.99
C VAL A 383 -6.80 13.19 49.12
N SER A 384 -6.18 14.34 48.90
CA SER A 384 -6.09 15.42 49.90
C SER A 384 -7.45 16.01 50.25
N ALA A 385 -8.31 16.22 49.25
CA ALA A 385 -9.68 16.71 49.45
C ALA A 385 -10.52 15.73 50.27
N VAL A 386 -10.39 14.43 50.02
CA VAL A 386 -11.10 13.41 50.80
C VAL A 386 -10.53 13.30 52.22
N ALA A 387 -9.21 13.37 52.40
CA ALA A 387 -8.57 13.36 53.72
C ALA A 387 -8.99 14.57 54.58
N LEU A 388 -9.07 15.77 53.98
CA LEU A 388 -9.56 16.98 54.64
C LEU A 388 -11.06 16.92 54.97
N ALA A 389 -11.86 16.32 54.09
CA ALA A 389 -13.29 16.10 54.37
C ALA A 389 -13.50 15.08 55.51
N ALA A 390 -12.65 14.06 55.59
CA ALA A 390 -12.69 13.06 56.66
C ALA A 390 -12.23 13.63 58.01
N SER A 391 -11.14 14.41 58.04
CA SER A 391 -10.64 15.02 59.28
C SER A 391 -11.65 16.03 59.85
N ARG A 392 -12.33 16.82 59.00
CA ARG A 392 -13.41 17.72 59.42
C ARG A 392 -14.63 16.99 60.00
N ARG A 393 -14.84 15.70 59.69
CA ARG A 393 -15.93 14.88 60.24
C ARG A 393 -15.55 14.19 61.56
N GLN A 394 -14.26 14.11 61.89
CA GLN A 394 -13.77 13.52 63.14
C GLN A 394 -13.64 14.51 64.30
N VAL A 395 -13.77 15.82 64.05
CA VAL A 395 -13.75 16.87 65.09
C VAL A 395 -15.17 17.25 65.52
N ARG A 396 -16.04 16.27 65.75
CA ARG A 396 -17.35 16.47 66.39
C ARG A 396 -17.58 15.44 67.48
#